data_AF-A0A1F2TZR5-F1
#
_entry.id   AF-A0A1F2TZR5-F1
#
_cell.length_a   1.000
_cell.length_b   1.000
_cell.length_c   1.000
_cell.angle_alpha   90.00
_cell.angle_beta   90.00
_cell.angle_gamma   90.00
#
_symmetry.space_group_name_H-M   'P 1'
#
loop_
_entity.id
_entity.type
_entity.pdbx_description
1 polymer ?
#
loop_
_entity_poly.entity_id
_entity_poly.type
_entity_poly.pdbx_seq_one_letter_code
_entity_poly.pdbx_strand_id
1 'polypeptide(L)'
;MNETHTSVLSAFCDGEPVDPDAFAAALADSLAREALVAFVRVRRAVQTGPEQMLPASLAVMRRPHRPVWRMSIPLPAVAALLLVVLLGAWMVLPRPAAPSAPSSDTPPTPTRVVKYVPGVDWQNH
;
A
#
# COMPACT_ATOMS: atom_id res chain seq x y z
N MET A 1 -9.93 -18.99 -13.18
CA MET A 1 -9.98 -18.31 -11.88
C MET A 1 -9.21 -19.13 -10.85
N ASN A 2 -8.14 -18.56 -10.30
CA ASN A 2 -7.24 -19.22 -9.34
C ASN A 2 -7.82 -19.11 -7.91
N GLU A 3 -7.53 -20.06 -7.02
CA GLU A 3 -8.02 -20.06 -5.63
C GLU A 3 -7.64 -18.78 -4.88
N THR A 4 -6.44 -18.26 -5.15
CA THR A 4 -5.95 -16.98 -4.61
C THR A 4 -6.83 -15.81 -5.02
N HIS A 5 -7.28 -15.73 -6.28
CA HIS A 5 -8.14 -14.63 -6.74
C HIS A 5 -9.53 -14.71 -6.09
N THR A 6 -10.07 -15.93 -5.93
CA THR A 6 -11.34 -16.16 -5.25
C THR A 6 -11.28 -15.74 -3.78
N SER A 7 -10.20 -16.10 -3.08
CA SER A 7 -9.98 -15.72 -1.68
C SER A 7 -9.90 -14.20 -1.50
N VAL A 8 -9.13 -13.51 -2.35
CA VAL A 8 -9.02 -12.04 -2.36
C VAL A 8 -10.37 -11.37 -2.61
N LEU A 9 -11.15 -11.86 -3.57
CA LEU A 9 -12.50 -11.34 -3.85
C LEU A 9 -13.47 -11.57 -2.69
N SER A 10 -13.44 -12.74 -2.05
CA SER A 10 -14.28 -13.03 -0.88
C SER A 10 -13.97 -12.09 0.27
N ALA A 11 -12.69 -11.95 0.62
CA ALA A 11 -12.24 -11.05 1.68
C ALA A 11 -12.71 -9.60 1.43
N PHE A 12 -12.56 -9.12 0.18
CA PHE A 12 -13.05 -7.80 -0.21
C PHE A 12 -14.57 -7.67 -0.05
N CYS A 13 -15.32 -8.71 -0.42
CA CYS A 13 -16.77 -8.74 -0.35
C CYS A 13 -17.31 -8.73 1.10
N ASP A 14 -16.57 -9.37 2.00
CA ASP A 14 -16.84 -9.41 3.45
C ASP A 14 -16.42 -8.10 4.17
N GLY A 15 -15.73 -7.20 3.46
CA GLY A 15 -15.26 -5.92 3.99
C GLY A 15 -13.96 -6.03 4.77
N GLU A 16 -13.21 -7.12 4.59
CA GLU A 16 -11.89 -7.32 5.15
C GLU A 16 -10.84 -6.47 4.41
N PRO A 17 -9.73 -6.09 5.07
CA PRO A 17 -8.64 -5.40 4.41
C PRO A 17 -7.97 -6.32 3.39
N VAL A 18 -7.78 -5.80 2.18
CA VAL A 18 -7.17 -6.52 1.06
C VAL A 18 -6.05 -5.66 0.47
N ASP A 19 -4.95 -6.30 0.07
CA ASP A 19 -3.86 -5.64 -0.66
C ASP A 19 -4.35 -5.11 -2.03
N PRO A 20 -4.21 -3.79 -2.32
CA PRO A 20 -4.65 -3.21 -3.57
C PRO A 20 -4.03 -3.86 -4.82
N ASP A 21 -2.77 -4.26 -4.75
CA ASP A 21 -2.06 -4.84 -5.90
C ASP A 21 -2.56 -6.26 -6.18
N ALA A 22 -2.73 -7.08 -5.13
CA ALA A 22 -3.37 -8.40 -5.25
C ALA A 22 -4.82 -8.31 -5.77
N PHE A 23 -5.58 -7.29 -5.34
CA PHE A 23 -6.94 -7.06 -5.84
C PHE A 23 -6.93 -6.64 -7.32
N ALA A 24 -6.02 -5.75 -7.72
CA ALA A 24 -5.87 -5.35 -9.12
C ALA A 24 -5.46 -6.54 -10.01
N ALA A 25 -4.56 -7.39 -9.54
CA ALA A 25 -4.17 -8.62 -10.22
C ALA A 25 -5.35 -9.59 -10.37
N ALA A 26 -6.16 -9.76 -9.32
CA ALA A 26 -7.39 -10.57 -9.38
C ALA A 26 -8.37 -10.00 -10.42
N LEU A 27 -8.57 -8.69 -10.48
CA LEU A 27 -9.46 -8.03 -11.45
C LEU A 27 -8.96 -8.06 -12.89
N ALA A 28 -7.69 -8.40 -13.14
CA ALA A 28 -7.19 -8.61 -14.50
C ALA A 28 -7.86 -9.83 -15.17
N ASP A 29 -8.23 -10.85 -14.39
CA ASP A 29 -8.99 -12.03 -14.84
C ASP A 29 -10.47 -11.66 -15.13
N SER A 30 -10.96 -11.97 -16.33
CA SER A 30 -12.34 -11.69 -16.72
C SER A 30 -13.35 -12.46 -15.87
N LEU A 31 -13.04 -13.70 -15.49
CA LEU A 31 -13.93 -14.53 -14.65
C LEU A 31 -14.06 -13.95 -13.24
N ALA A 32 -12.97 -13.39 -12.71
CA ALA A 32 -12.96 -12.74 -11.41
C ALA A 32 -13.86 -11.48 -11.41
N ARG A 33 -13.83 -10.68 -12.49
CA ARG A 33 -14.74 -9.53 -12.65
C ARG A 33 -16.20 -9.97 -12.72
N GLU A 34 -16.50 -11.03 -13.46
CA GLU A 34 -17.86 -11.59 -13.54
C GLU A 34 -18.36 -12.10 -12.19
N ALA A 35 -17.49 -12.78 -11.43
CA ALA A 35 -17.79 -13.25 -10.08
C ALA A 35 -18.12 -12.09 -9.13
N LEU A 36 -17.36 -10.99 -9.18
CA LEU A 36 -17.64 -9.79 -8.38
C LEU A 36 -19.01 -9.19 -8.73
N VAL A 37 -19.35 -9.12 -10.02
CA VAL A 37 -20.68 -8.64 -10.47
C VAL A 37 -21.78 -9.56 -9.97
N ALA A 38 -21.59 -10.89 -10.03
CA ALA A 38 -22.55 -11.86 -9.51
C ALA A 38 -22.76 -11.68 -7.99
N PHE A 39 -21.67 -11.50 -7.23
CA PHE A 39 -21.74 -11.24 -5.79
C PHE A 39 -22.52 -9.97 -5.47
N VAL A 40 -22.23 -8.86 -6.17
CA VAL A 40 -22.95 -7.59 -5.99
C VAL A 40 -24.44 -7.74 -6.31
N ARG A 41 -24.80 -8.52 -7.34
CA ARG A 41 -26.21 -8.81 -7.67
C ARG A 41 -26.91 -9.61 -6.56
N VAL A 42 -26.26 -10.64 -6.02
CA VAL A 42 -26.79 -11.43 -4.89
C VAL A 42 -26.96 -10.54 -3.67
N ARG A 43 -25.95 -9.74 -3.32
CA ARG A 43 -26.02 -8.79 -2.20
C ARG A 43 -27.17 -7.80 -2.35
N ARG A 44 -27.37 -7.26 -3.56
CA ARG A 44 -28.51 -6.39 -3.86
C ARG A 44 -29.83 -7.15 -3.69
N ALA A 45 -29.95 -8.35 -4.26
CA ALA A 45 -31.16 -9.16 -4.19
C ALA A 45 -31.56 -9.48 -2.74
N VAL A 46 -30.59 -9.76 -1.88
CA VAL A 46 -30.82 -9.97 -0.43
C VAL A 46 -31.28 -8.68 0.24
N GLN A 47 -30.65 -7.53 -0.07
CA GLN A 47 -31.05 -6.23 0.49
C GLN A 47 -32.44 -5.77 0.03
N THR A 48 -32.81 -6.10 -1.20
CA THR A 48 -34.13 -5.79 -1.78
C THR A 48 -35.15 -6.92 -1.57
N GLY A 49 -34.78 -7.96 -0.81
CA GLY A 49 -35.64 -9.09 -0.50
C GLY A 49 -36.92 -8.67 0.24
N PRO A 50 -37.87 -9.60 0.45
CA PRO A 50 -39.22 -9.33 0.95
C PRO A 50 -39.28 -8.92 2.44
N GLU A 51 -38.23 -8.27 2.95
CA GLU A 51 -38.20 -7.53 4.21
C GLU A 51 -39.36 -6.52 4.33
N GLN A 52 -40.00 -6.12 3.23
CA GLN A 52 -41.25 -5.35 3.29
C GLN A 52 -42.46 -6.12 3.86
N MET A 53 -42.35 -7.43 4.12
CA MET A 53 -43.44 -8.26 4.67
C MET A 53 -43.04 -8.99 5.97
N LEU A 54 -42.17 -8.43 6.80
CA LEU A 54 -42.07 -8.92 8.18
C LEU A 54 -43.41 -8.66 8.90
N PRO A 55 -43.99 -9.67 9.59
CA PRO A 55 -45.15 -9.46 10.44
C PRO A 55 -44.87 -8.34 11.44
N ALA A 56 -45.86 -7.50 11.74
CA ALA A 56 -45.68 -6.35 12.64
C ALA A 56 -45.08 -6.72 14.01
N SER A 57 -45.29 -7.95 14.48
CA SER A 57 -44.70 -8.50 15.70
C SER A 57 -43.17 -8.64 15.67
N LEU A 58 -42.58 -8.79 14.49
CA LEU A 58 -41.13 -8.90 14.29
C LEU A 58 -40.49 -7.57 13.87
N ALA A 59 -41.29 -6.54 13.57
CA ALA A 59 -40.79 -5.21 13.22
C ALA A 59 -39.99 -4.56 14.37
N VAL A 60 -40.27 -4.91 15.62
CA VAL A 60 -39.51 -4.48 16.81
C VAL A 60 -38.08 -5.03 16.82
N MET A 61 -37.84 -6.19 16.20
CA MET A 61 -36.50 -6.78 16.08
C MET A 61 -35.70 -6.20 14.92
N ARG A 62 -36.28 -5.29 14.12
CA ARG A 62 -35.50 -4.52 13.15
C ARG A 62 -34.52 -3.64 13.91
N ARG A 63 -33.32 -4.16 14.13
CA ARG A 63 -32.16 -3.31 14.40
C ARG A 63 -32.05 -2.37 13.22
N PRO A 64 -32.01 -1.05 13.42
CA PRO A 64 -31.71 -0.15 12.33
C PRO A 64 -30.33 -0.54 11.81
N HIS A 65 -30.29 -1.17 10.63
CA HIS A 65 -29.06 -1.32 9.85
C HIS A 65 -28.62 0.09 9.49
N ARG A 66 -27.95 0.77 10.42
CA ARG A 66 -27.22 2.00 10.13
C ARG A 66 -26.08 1.56 9.23
N PRO A 67 -26.03 1.99 7.96
CA PRO A 67 -24.90 1.67 7.11
C PRO A 67 -23.66 2.36 7.71
N VAL A 68 -22.86 1.60 8.44
CA VAL A 68 -21.60 2.05 9.06
C VAL A 68 -20.59 2.48 7.97
N TRP A 69 -20.89 2.20 6.70
CA TRP A 69 -20.04 2.50 5.55
C TRP A 69 -20.03 3.98 5.12
N ARG A 70 -20.80 4.84 5.79
CA ARG A 70 -20.65 6.31 5.68
C ARG A 70 -20.26 6.91 7.02
N MET A 71 -19.23 6.37 7.65
CA MET A 71 -18.45 7.16 8.59
C MET A 71 -17.70 8.21 7.76
N SER A 72 -18.43 9.28 7.45
CA SER A 72 -17.91 10.50 6.84
C SER A 72 -17.07 11.15 7.91
N ILE A 73 -15.84 10.66 8.10
CA ILE A 73 -14.88 11.34 8.95
C ILE A 73 -14.69 12.70 8.28
N PRO A 74 -15.06 13.81 8.94
CA PRO A 74 -14.85 15.12 8.35
C PRO A 74 -13.36 15.24 8.05
N LEU A 75 -13.02 15.51 6.79
CA LEU A 75 -11.66 15.72 6.28
C LEU A 75 -10.69 16.45 7.25
N PRO A 76 -11.11 17.50 8.01
CA PRO A 76 -10.20 18.17 8.95
C PRO A 76 -9.67 17.28 10.09
N ALA A 77 -10.38 16.22 10.50
CA ALA A 77 -9.95 15.37 11.61
C ALA A 77 -8.79 14.43 11.23
N VAL A 78 -8.73 13.99 9.97
CA VAL A 78 -7.64 13.12 9.48
C VAL A 78 -6.33 13.91 9.36
N ALA A 79 -6.41 15.17 8.91
CA ALA A 79 -5.25 16.05 8.76
C ALA A 79 -4.54 16.30 10.11
N ALA A 80 -5.30 16.49 11.19
CA ALA A 80 -4.74 16.72 12.51
C ALA A 80 -4.00 15.48 13.06
N LEU A 81 -4.54 14.27 12.81
CA LEU A 81 -3.91 13.02 13.24
C LEU A 81 -2.59 12.79 12.50
N LEU A 82 -2.55 13.05 11.19
CA LEU A 82 -1.32 12.94 10.40
C LEU A 82 -0.25 13.93 10.87
N LEU A 83 -0.62 15.17 11.22
CA LEU A 83 0.31 16.16 11.77
C LEU A 83 0.90 15.73 13.12
N VAL A 84 0.11 15.15 14.02
CA VAL A 84 0.59 14.66 15.31
C VAL A 84 1.52 13.46 15.14
N VAL A 85 1.20 12.53 14.22
CA VAL A 85 2.08 11.39 13.92
C VAL A 85 3.39 11.85 13.29
N LEU A 86 3.35 12.79 12.35
CA LEU A 86 4.55 13.31 11.70
C LEU A 86 5.45 14.07 12.69
N LEU A 87 4.86 14.88 13.57
CA LEU A 87 5.58 15.63 14.59
C LEU A 87 6.18 14.70 15.66
N GLY A 88 5.42 13.69 16.09
CA GLY A 88 5.90 12.66 17.02
C GLY A 88 7.04 11.84 16.44
N ALA A 89 6.94 11.44 15.17
CA ALA A 89 8.02 10.75 14.46
C ALA A 89 9.30 11.59 14.40
N TRP A 90 9.20 12.89 14.12
CA TRP A 90 10.36 13.77 14.04
C TRP A 90 11.09 13.95 15.38
N MET A 91 10.38 13.85 16.50
CA MET A 91 10.96 13.93 17.85
C MET A 91 11.61 12.63 18.32
N VAL A 92 11.11 11.47 17.87
CA VAL A 92 11.58 10.15 18.33
C VAL A 92 12.65 9.55 17.42
N LEU A 93 12.72 9.96 16.15
CA LEU A 93 13.72 9.40 15.24
C LEU A 93 15.15 9.87 15.61
N PRO A 94 16.11 8.94 15.78
CA PRO A 94 17.51 9.29 15.93
C PRO A 94 17.98 9.98 14.64
N ARG A 95 18.54 11.20 14.80
CA ARG A 95 19.13 11.92 13.67
C ARG A 95 20.22 11.05 13.05
N PRO A 96 20.26 10.89 11.71
CA PRO A 96 21.38 10.21 11.07
C PRO A 96 22.65 10.96 11.45
N ALA A 97 23.59 10.26 12.07
CA ALA A 97 24.93 10.79 12.30
C ALA A 97 25.49 11.17 10.92
N ALA A 98 25.97 12.42 10.82
CA ALA A 98 26.71 12.85 9.64
C ALA A 98 27.82 11.83 9.37
N PRO A 99 28.05 11.42 8.10
CA PRO A 99 29.14 10.50 7.80
C PRO A 99 30.44 11.14 8.28
N SER A 100 31.03 10.56 9.33
CA SER A 100 32.40 10.86 9.72
C SER A 100 33.27 10.55 8.51
N ALA A 101 33.83 11.59 7.90
CA ALA A 101 34.87 11.42 6.90
C ALA A 101 35.96 10.51 7.50
N PRO A 102 36.42 9.45 6.80
CA PRO A 102 37.55 8.70 7.29
C PRO A 102 38.76 9.63 7.30
N SER A 103 39.23 9.98 8.50
CA SER A 103 40.54 10.57 8.71
C SER A 103 41.59 9.49 8.48
N SER A 104 41.77 9.09 7.22
CA SER A 104 42.96 8.36 6.75
C SER A 104 43.84 9.37 6.02
N ASP A 105 44.52 10.19 6.81
CA ASP A 105 45.55 11.12 6.36
C ASP A 105 46.86 10.34 6.12
N THR A 106 46.80 9.37 5.22
CA THR A 106 47.99 8.70 4.68
C THR A 106 47.69 8.37 3.22
N PRO A 107 48.20 9.15 2.27
CA PRO A 107 48.04 8.83 0.86
C PRO A 107 48.71 7.47 0.57
N PRO A 108 48.08 6.60 -0.26
CA PRO A 108 48.66 5.30 -0.58
C PRO A 108 50.00 5.48 -1.29
N THR A 109 50.99 4.66 -0.91
CA THR A 109 52.32 4.69 -1.49
C THR A 109 52.24 4.37 -3.00
N PRO A 110 52.74 5.23 -3.89
CA PRO A 110 52.63 4.99 -5.33
C PRO A 110 53.46 3.75 -5.70
N THR A 111 52.82 2.72 -6.23
CA THR A 111 53.47 1.47 -6.66
C THR A 111 54.28 1.65 -7.94
N ARG A 112 54.07 2.74 -8.67
CA ARG A 112 54.77 3.03 -9.94
C ARG A 112 54.95 4.53 -10.12
N VAL A 113 56.20 4.97 -10.24
CA VAL A 113 56.55 6.34 -10.63
C VAL A 113 57.07 6.29 -12.06
N VAL A 114 56.31 6.85 -13.01
CA VAL A 114 56.77 7.03 -14.39
C VAL A 114 57.41 8.41 -14.48
N LYS A 115 58.73 8.47 -14.61
CA LYS A 115 59.43 9.72 -14.91
C LYS A 115 59.41 9.93 -16.42
N TYR A 116 58.84 11.05 -16.84
CA TYR A 116 58.95 11.52 -18.22
C TYR A 116 60.33 12.14 -18.42
N VAL A 117 61.16 11.53 -19.28
CA VAL A 117 62.39 12.14 -19.77
C VAL A 117 62.08 12.70 -21.16
N PRO A 118 62.08 14.04 -21.35
CA PRO A 118 61.83 14.63 -22.66
C PRO A 118 62.90 14.17 -23.65
N GLY A 119 62.46 13.58 -24.78
CA GLY A 119 63.32 13.35 -25.95
C GLY A 119 63.72 11.91 -26.28
N VAL A 120 63.12 10.87 -25.66
CA VAL A 120 63.65 9.48 -25.83
C VAL A 120 62.89 8.57 -26.81
N ASP A 121 61.57 8.60 -27.00
CA ASP A 121 60.92 7.56 -27.85
C ASP A 121 59.81 8.09 -28.79
N TRP A 122 60.19 8.85 -29.82
CA TRP A 122 59.32 9.10 -30.99
C TRP A 122 59.89 8.54 -32.31
N GLN A 123 60.98 7.78 -32.23
CA GLN A 123 61.58 7.09 -33.37
C GLN A 123 61.78 5.63 -33.01
N ASN A 124 60.84 4.76 -33.41
CA ASN A 124 61.16 3.67 -34.34
C ASN A 124 59.91 2.85 -34.69
N HIS A 125 59.81 2.60 -36.00
CA HIS A 125 58.94 1.68 -36.70
C HIS A 125 59.23 0.21 -36.35
#